data_AF-A0A078I911-F1
#
_entry.id   AF-A0A078I911-F1
#
_cell.length_a   1.000
_cell.length_b   1.000
_cell.length_c   1.000
_cell.angle_alpha   90.00
_cell.angle_beta   90.00
_cell.angle_gamma   90.00
#
_symmetry.space_group_name_H-M   'P 1'
#
loop_
_entity.id
_entity.type
_entity.pdbx_description
1 polymer ?
#
loop_
_entity_poly.entity_id
_entity_poly.type
_entity_poly.pdbx_seq_one_letter_code
_entity_poly.pdbx_strand_id
1 'polypeptide(L)'
;MIVDPDQSSVDLQEGPYFFVNRTASSGRTDGCDGGCWRIMRRDRVIISKRNKVLGFKRLFKFCVKGEAEPVYKFWADEKYKVNELKVTWVMDEYRLAKKKEQGKVICRIRLLFPLPLKCHLKHF
;
A
#
# COMPACT_ATOMS: atom_id res chain seq x y z
N MET A 1 -15.60 -14.43 -5.70
CA MET A 1 -15.73 -14.43 -4.23
C MET A 1 -16.60 -13.23 -3.88
N ILE A 2 -17.80 -13.47 -3.36
CA ILE A 2 -18.72 -12.41 -2.93
C ILE A 2 -18.34 -12.09 -1.49
N VAL A 3 -17.98 -10.86 -1.21
CA VAL A 3 -17.55 -10.39 0.12
C VAL A 3 -18.29 -9.10 0.43
N ASP A 4 -18.73 -8.99 1.67
CA ASP A 4 -19.37 -7.79 2.22
C ASP A 4 -18.52 -6.54 1.92
N PRO A 5 -19.06 -5.51 1.25
CA PRO A 5 -18.29 -4.37 0.76
C PRO A 5 -17.71 -3.51 1.90
N ASP A 6 -18.39 -3.43 3.04
CA ASP A 6 -17.97 -2.54 4.13
C ASP A 6 -16.86 -3.17 4.96
N GLN A 7 -17.00 -4.45 5.33
CA GLN A 7 -15.99 -5.17 6.10
C GLN A 7 -14.73 -5.46 5.27
N SER A 8 -14.89 -5.85 4.00
CA SER A 8 -13.76 -6.15 3.11
C SER A 8 -12.95 -4.91 2.72
N SER A 9 -13.58 -3.74 2.64
CA SER A 9 -12.88 -2.50 2.28
C SER A 9 -11.93 -2.02 3.39
N VAL A 10 -12.32 -2.17 4.66
CA VAL A 10 -11.49 -1.77 5.81
C VAL A 10 -10.29 -2.69 5.95
N ASP A 11 -10.49 -4.01 5.86
CA ASP A 11 -9.41 -4.99 5.96
C ASP A 11 -8.41 -4.88 4.80
N LEU A 12 -8.88 -4.56 3.59
CA LEU A 12 -8.02 -4.31 2.41
C LEU A 12 -7.29 -2.96 2.47
N GLN A 13 -7.87 -1.95 3.13
CA GLN A 13 -7.20 -0.66 3.40
C GLN A 13 -6.18 -0.77 4.53
N GLU A 14 -6.47 -1.58 5.54
CA GLU A 14 -5.54 -1.84 6.62
C GLU A 14 -4.38 -2.69 6.12
N GLY A 15 -4.67 -3.83 5.51
CA GLY A 15 -3.67 -4.69 4.88
C GLY A 15 -2.67 -5.34 5.87
N PRO A 16 -2.14 -6.52 5.53
CA PRO A 16 -1.23 -7.27 6.41
C PRO A 16 0.14 -6.62 6.55
N TYR A 17 0.78 -6.90 7.69
CA TYR A 17 2.18 -6.56 7.97
C TYR A 17 3.07 -7.80 7.82
N PHE A 18 4.22 -7.61 7.19
CA PHE A 18 5.22 -8.63 6.95
C PHE A 18 6.55 -8.20 7.53
N PHE A 19 7.22 -9.08 8.27
CA PHE A 19 8.58 -8.89 8.76
C PHE A 19 9.52 -9.63 7.82
N VAL A 20 10.37 -8.88 7.11
CA VAL A 20 11.16 -9.42 6.00
C VAL A 20 12.62 -9.06 6.16
N ASN A 21 13.51 -10.00 5.87
CA ASN A 21 14.93 -9.73 5.76
C ASN A 21 15.25 -9.21 4.35
N ARG A 22 16.02 -8.13 4.26
CA ARG A 22 16.52 -7.63 2.97
C ARG A 22 17.55 -8.60 2.40
N THR A 23 17.39 -8.87 1.12
CA THR A 23 18.36 -9.54 0.25
C THR A 23 19.13 -8.49 -0.56
N ALA A 24 20.20 -8.91 -1.24
CA ALA A 24 20.91 -8.05 -2.21
C ALA A 24 20.00 -7.55 -3.35
N SER A 25 18.91 -8.26 -3.65
CA SER A 25 17.89 -7.86 -4.63
C SER A 25 16.81 -6.94 -4.06
N SER A 26 16.76 -6.71 -2.73
CA SER A 26 15.72 -5.91 -2.10
C SER A 26 15.81 -4.43 -2.47
N GLY A 27 14.74 -3.89 -3.03
CA GLY A 27 14.66 -2.51 -3.53
C GLY A 27 14.94 -2.39 -5.03
N ARG A 28 15.27 -3.48 -5.72
CA ARG A 28 15.21 -3.53 -7.18
C ARG A 28 13.74 -3.50 -7.60
N THR A 29 13.45 -2.71 -8.61
CA THR A 29 12.11 -2.54 -9.18
C THR A 29 11.94 -3.32 -10.49
N ASP A 30 12.83 -4.30 -10.73
CA ASP A 30 12.95 -5.05 -11.98
C ASP A 30 11.88 -6.13 -12.18
N GLY A 31 10.95 -6.26 -11.24
CA GLY A 31 9.65 -6.87 -11.46
C GLY A 31 9.54 -8.32 -11.01
N CYS A 32 8.30 -8.74 -10.78
CA CYS A 32 7.85 -10.12 -10.73
C CYS A 32 7.09 -10.44 -12.03
N ASP A 33 6.73 -11.71 -12.24
CA ASP A 33 6.06 -12.16 -13.48
C ASP A 33 4.80 -11.34 -13.83
N GLY A 34 4.09 -10.81 -12.84
CA GLY A 34 2.86 -10.02 -13.01
C GLY A 34 3.05 -8.49 -13.08
N GLY A 35 4.26 -7.95 -12.86
CA GLY A 35 4.43 -6.49 -12.78
C GLY A 35 5.66 -6.04 -12.01
N CYS A 36 5.70 -4.76 -11.61
CA CYS A 36 6.82 -4.22 -10.85
C CYS A 36 6.40 -3.24 -9.76
N TRP A 37 7.08 -3.28 -8.62
CA TRP A 37 6.95 -2.28 -7.58
C TRP A 37 7.78 -1.05 -7.94
N ARG A 38 7.15 0.12 -8.00
CA ARG A 38 7.82 1.40 -8.28
C ARG A 38 7.72 2.32 -7.08
N ILE A 39 8.82 2.99 -6.75
CA ILE A 39 8.87 3.99 -5.70
C ILE A 39 7.98 5.17 -6.09
N MET A 40 7.01 5.52 -5.25
CA MET A 40 6.13 6.66 -5.51
C MET A 40 6.74 8.00 -5.09
N ARG A 41 7.55 7.99 -4.03
CA ARG A 41 8.10 9.21 -3.43
C ARG A 41 9.38 8.94 -2.65
N ARG A 42 10.12 10.00 -2.35
CA ARG A 42 11.28 9.96 -1.44
C ARG A 42 10.87 9.43 -0.06
N ASP A 43 11.84 8.84 0.62
CA ASP A 43 11.69 8.38 2.00
C ASP A 43 11.17 9.47 2.92
N ARG A 44 10.15 9.13 3.70
CA ARG A 44 9.70 9.93 4.82
C ARG A 44 10.47 9.50 6.07
N VAL A 45 11.09 10.45 6.76
CA VAL A 45 11.72 10.19 8.06
C VAL A 45 10.65 9.98 9.13
N ILE A 46 10.85 8.98 9.98
CA ILE A 46 10.03 8.72 11.17
C ILE A 46 10.81 9.22 12.37
N ILE A 47 10.22 10.17 13.10
CA ILE A 47 10.83 10.85 14.23
C ILE A 47 9.98 10.60 15.47
N SER A 48 10.62 10.36 16.61
CA SER A 48 9.93 10.21 17.89
C SER A 48 9.43 11.56 18.42
N LYS A 49 8.57 11.53 19.44
CA LYS A 49 8.16 12.75 20.17
C LYS A 49 9.33 13.55 20.75
N ARG A 50 10.50 12.92 20.94
CA ARG A 50 11.73 13.55 21.45
C ARG A 50 12.70 13.97 20.32
N ASN A 51 12.21 14.20 19.11
CA ASN A 51 13.01 14.56 17.94
C ASN A 51 14.13 13.57 17.56
N LYS A 52 14.02 12.31 18.00
CA LYS A 52 14.98 11.26 17.63
C LYS A 52 14.53 10.55 16.36
N VAL A 53 15.41 10.43 15.37
CA VAL A 53 15.15 9.63 14.17
C VAL A 53 15.02 8.15 14.55
N LEU A 54 13.84 7.58 14.31
CA LEU A 54 13.53 6.17 14.56
C LEU A 54 13.78 5.33 13.31
N GLY A 55 13.51 5.89 12.13
CA GLY A 55 13.59 5.15 10.88
C GLY A 55 13.09 5.92 9.69
N PHE A 56 12.80 5.18 8.63
CA PHE A 56 12.39 5.70 7.33
C PHE A 56 11.23 4.88 6.79
N LYS A 57 10.28 5.54 6.14
CA LYS A 57 9.16 4.95 5.43
C LYS A 57 9.29 5.22 3.93
N ARG A 58 9.24 4.17 3.12
CA ARG A 58 9.17 4.25 1.65
C ARG A 58 7.82 3.73 1.19
N LEU A 59 7.24 4.39 0.19
CA LEU A 59 5.97 3.99 -0.42
C LEU A 59 6.22 3.51 -1.85
N PHE A 60 5.75 2.31 -2.16
CA PHE A 60 5.78 1.72 -3.48
C PHE A 60 4.34 1.56 -4.02
N LYS A 61 4.19 1.69 -5.34
CA LYS A 61 3.00 1.25 -6.08
C LYS A 61 3.34 0.04 -6.92
N PHE A 62 2.43 -0.92 -7.01
CA PHE A 62 2.55 -2.01 -7.96
C PHE A 62 2.04 -1.54 -9.33
N CYS A 63 2.83 -1.75 -10.37
CA CYS A 63 2.47 -1.51 -11.75
C CYS A 63 2.36 -2.86 -12.47
N VAL A 64 1.14 -3.24 -12.85
CA VAL A 64 0.87 -4.49 -13.58
C VAL A 64 1.48 -4.41 -14.98
N LYS A 65 2.04 -5.51 -15.47
CA LYS A 65 2.63 -5.59 -16.82
C LYS A 65 1.53 -5.93 -17.84
N GLY A 66 1.34 -5.08 -18.85
CA GLY A 66 0.51 -5.40 -20.03
C GLY A 66 -1.01 -5.39 -19.82
N GLU A 67 -1.50 -5.24 -18.59
CA GLU A 67 -2.93 -5.18 -18.27
C GLU A 67 -3.37 -3.78 -17.79
N ALA A 68 -4.67 -3.50 -17.91
CA ALA A 68 -5.28 -2.33 -17.29
C ALA A 68 -5.18 -2.42 -15.75
N GLU A 69 -5.14 -1.26 -15.07
CA GLU A 69 -5.13 -1.20 -13.60
C GLU A 69 -6.27 -2.05 -13.01
N PRO A 70 -6.04 -2.79 -11.91
CA PRO A 70 -7.07 -3.65 -11.34
C PRO A 70 -8.28 -2.81 -10.94
N VAL A 71 -9.46 -3.27 -11.32
CA VAL A 71 -10.75 -2.63 -11.01
C VAL A 71 -11.51 -3.51 -10.05
N TYR A 72 -11.86 -2.99 -8.87
CA TYR A 72 -12.79 -3.65 -7.97
C TYR A 72 -14.22 -3.21 -8.29
N LYS A 73 -15.12 -4.18 -8.42
CA LYS A 73 -16.55 -3.97 -8.64
C LYS A 73 -17.26 -4.15 -7.31
N PHE A 74 -17.94 -3.11 -6.85
CA PHE A 74 -18.82 -3.19 -5.69
C PHE A 74 -20.27 -3.19 -6.17
N TRP A 75 -21.07 -4.10 -5.64
CA TRP A 75 -22.52 -4.05 -5.81
C TRP A 75 -23.05 -2.90 -4.97
N ALA A 76 -23.63 -1.89 -5.62
CA ALA A 76 -24.54 -0.98 -4.96
C ALA A 76 -25.92 -1.66 -4.93
N ASP A 77 -26.66 -1.52 -3.83
CA ASP A 77 -27.99 -2.12 -3.64
C ASP A 77 -28.89 -1.98 -4.87
N GLU A 78 -29.78 -2.97 -5.04
CA GLU A 78 -30.50 -3.52 -6.22
C GLU A 78 -31.11 -2.55 -7.26
N LYS A 79 -30.89 -1.25 -7.15
CA LYS A 79 -31.44 -0.21 -8.03
C LYS A 79 -30.39 0.59 -8.81
N TYR A 80 -29.08 0.48 -8.53
CA TYR A 80 -28.07 1.37 -9.13
C TYR A 80 -26.77 0.69 -9.62
N LYS A 81 -26.20 1.30 -10.66
CA LYS A 81 -25.00 0.95 -11.44
C LYS A 81 -23.87 0.32 -10.63
N VAL A 82 -23.22 -0.69 -11.22
CA VAL A 82 -21.94 -1.25 -10.74
C VAL A 82 -20.91 -0.12 -10.67
N ASN A 83 -20.43 0.17 -9.46
CA ASN A 83 -19.33 1.12 -9.28
C ASN A 83 -18.02 0.38 -9.50
N GLU A 84 -17.37 0.69 -10.62
CA GLU A 84 -16.02 0.24 -10.96
C GLU A 84 -15.00 1.22 -10.37
N LEU A 85 -14.29 0.80 -9.32
CA LEU A 85 -13.19 1.56 -8.73
C LEU A 85 -11.87 0.97 -9.20
N LYS A 86 -11.11 1.75 -9.97
CA LYS A 86 -9.69 1.46 -10.20
C LYS A 86 -9.00 1.44 -8.84
N VAL A 87 -8.18 0.45 -8.54
CA VAL A 87 -7.40 0.43 -7.30
C VAL A 87 -5.93 0.22 -7.63
N THR A 88 -5.06 0.57 -6.69
CA THR A 88 -3.64 0.33 -6.84
C THR A 88 -3.11 -0.37 -5.61
N TRP A 89 -2.44 -1.51 -5.79
CA TRP A 89 -1.69 -2.13 -4.70
C TRP A 89 -0.52 -1.23 -4.31
N VAL A 90 -0.43 -0.92 -3.01
CA VAL A 90 0.67 -0.15 -2.45
C VAL A 90 1.35 -0.91 -1.33
N MET A 91 2.65 -0.68 -1.20
CA MET A 91 3.47 -1.22 -0.12
C MET A 91 4.15 -0.08 0.63
N ASP A 92 3.93 -0.03 1.93
CA ASP A 92 4.71 0.79 2.85
C ASP A 92 5.85 -0.05 3.42
N GLU A 93 7.10 0.27 3.06
CA GLU A 93 8.31 -0.33 3.65
C GLU A 93 8.83 0.56 4.78
N TYR A 94 9.00 -0.01 5.97
CA TYR A 94 9.55 0.64 7.15
C TYR A 94 10.93 0.08 7.46
N ARG A 95 11.90 0.98 7.62
CA ARG A 95 13.31 0.67 7.92
C ARG A 95 13.73 1.36 9.21
N LEU A 96 14.33 0.62 10.13
CA LEU A 96 14.90 1.21 11.35
C LEU A 96 16.20 1.96 11.05
N ALA A 97 16.42 3.07 11.75
CA ALA A 97 17.67 3.84 11.62
C ALA A 97 18.87 3.15 12.31
N LYS A 98 18.60 2.20 13.21
CA LYS A 98 19.63 1.49 13.99
C LYS A 98 20.45 0.57 13.08
N LYS A 99 21.79 0.75 13.07
CA LYS A 99 22.72 -0.03 12.23
C LYS A 99 22.52 -1.55 12.31
N LYS A 100 22.30 -2.09 13.52
CA LYS A 100 22.11 -3.53 13.76
C LYS A 100 20.86 -4.11 13.05
N GLU A 101 19.90 -3.27 12.65
CA GLU A 101 18.62 -3.70 12.05
C GLU A 101 18.52 -3.34 10.56
N GLN A 102 19.59 -2.84 9.92
CA GLN A 102 19.54 -2.37 8.52
C GLN A 102 19.17 -3.46 7.50
N GLY A 103 19.32 -4.73 7.86
CA GLY A 103 18.91 -5.88 7.06
C GLY A 103 17.46 -6.33 7.28
N LYS A 104 16.68 -5.68 8.14
CA LYS A 104 15.30 -6.07 8.46
C LYS A 104 14.33 -4.93 8.15
N VAL A 105 13.21 -5.26 7.53
CA VAL A 105 12.16 -4.31 7.20
C VAL A 105 10.80 -4.84 7.62
N ILE A 106 9.87 -3.90 7.85
CA ILE A 106 8.46 -4.21 7.97
C ILE A 106 7.79 -3.70 6.70
N CYS A 107 7.08 -4.56 6.00
CA CYS A 107 6.29 -4.19 4.83
C CYS A 107 4.81 -4.26 5.17
N ARG A 108 4.03 -3.25 4.80
CA ARG A 108 2.57 -3.28 4.88
C ARG A 108 2.01 -3.17 3.48
N ILE A 109 1.28 -4.18 3.00
CA ILE A 109 0.69 -4.21 1.66
C ILE A 109 -0.80 -3.96 1.80
N ARG A 110 -1.33 -3.02 1.03
CA ARG A 110 -2.75 -2.61 1.09
C ARG A 110 -3.24 -2.12 -0.27
N LEU A 111 -4.55 -2.05 -0.44
CA LEU A 111 -5.15 -1.39 -1.59
C LEU A 111 -5.26 0.11 -1.34
N LEU A 112 -4.81 0.89 -2.31
CA LEU A 112 -5.10 2.31 -2.39
C LEU A 112 -6.33 2.49 -3.29
N PHE A 113 -7.44 2.85 -2.66
CA PHE A 113 -8.64 3.29 -3.37
C PHE A 113 -8.46 4.75 -3.79
N PRO A 114 -8.79 5.13 -5.04
CA PRO A 114 -8.99 6.51 -5.42
C PRO A 114 -10.28 6.93 -4.73
N LEU A 115 -10.15 7.45 -3.51
CA LEU A 115 -11.26 8.04 -2.80
C LEU A 115 -12.06 8.96 -3.75
N PRO A 116 -13.40 8.91 -3.73
CA PRO A 116 -14.13 10.14 -3.99
C PRO A 116 -13.74 11.06 -2.84
N LEU A 117 -12.94 12.10 -3.13
CA LEU A 117 -12.42 13.13 -2.20
C LEU A 117 -13.48 13.84 -1.33
N LYS A 118 -14.75 13.43 -1.35
CA LYS A 118 -15.85 14.07 -0.62
C LYS A 118 -16.08 13.53 0.81
N CYS A 119 -15.61 12.34 1.18
CA CYS A 119 -15.97 11.75 2.49
C CYS A 119 -14.92 11.92 3.60
N HIS A 120 -13.65 12.21 3.27
CA HIS A 120 -12.59 12.41 4.27
C HIS A 120 -12.39 13.88 4.72
N LEU A 121 -13.10 14.84 4.12
CA LEU A 121 -13.00 16.26 4.45
C LEU A 121 -13.78 16.68 5.72
N LYS A 122 -14.36 15.74 6.47
CA LYS A 122 -15.07 16.09 7.72
C LYS A 122 -14.26 15.86 9.01
N HIS A 123 -13.06 15.27 8.94
CA HIS A 123 -12.34 14.86 10.16
C HIS A 123 -10.82 15.06 10.14
N PHE A 124 -10.28 15.96 9.30
CA PHE A 124 -8.89 16.42 9.43
C PHE A 124 -8.79 17.92 9.25
#